data_AF-A0A536VMV0-F1
#
_entry.id   AF-A0A536VMV0-F1
#
_cell.length_a   1.000
_cell.length_b   1.000
_cell.length_c   1.000
_cell.angle_alpha   90.00
_cell.angle_beta   90.00
_cell.angle_gamma   90.00
#
_symmetry.space_group_name_H-M   'P 1'
#
loop_
_entity.id
_entity.type
_entity.pdbx_description
1 polymer ?
#
loop_
_entity_poly.entity_id
_entity_poly.type
_entity_poly.pdbx_seq_one_letter_code
_entity_poly.pdbx_strand_id
1 'polypeptide(L)'
;MTVSVAASAPRANRSIGAILMDSGVLSPEDAERILLFQKEHGLRFGEAAIRLGLLSEADIQFALSRQFSYAYLRTMGDKKPLSDELVAAYQPFSPRVEQLRAIRSQLMLRWFDKAEQRQVMTVVGTEPGEGRSYLAANLAVVFSQLGERTLLIDADMRRPRQHELFLLQNKVGLSTVLSGR
;
A
#
# COMPACT_ATOMS: atom_id res chain seq x y z
N MET A 1 6.66 21.00 -19.98
CA MET A 1 6.28 19.64 -20.40
C MET A 1 5.44 19.01 -19.30
N THR A 2 4.12 18.99 -19.49
CA THR A 2 3.16 18.44 -18.52
C THR A 2 2.99 16.94 -18.78
N VAL A 3 3.51 16.10 -17.90
CA VAL A 3 3.21 14.66 -17.95
C VAL A 3 1.81 14.46 -17.37
N SER A 4 0.84 14.34 -18.27
CA SER A 4 -0.53 13.92 -17.95
C SER A 4 -0.52 12.46 -17.52
N VAL A 5 -0.62 12.21 -16.21
CA VAL A 5 -0.93 10.87 -15.71
C VAL A 5 -2.44 10.68 -15.85
N ALA A 6 -2.84 10.17 -17.01
CA ALA A 6 -4.22 9.76 -17.24
C ALA A 6 -4.58 8.68 -16.20
N ALA A 7 -5.56 8.97 -15.35
CA ALA A 7 -6.19 7.99 -14.49
C ALA A 7 -6.82 6.91 -15.40
N SER A 8 -6.18 5.75 -15.50
CA SER A 8 -6.74 4.63 -16.25
C SER A 8 -7.94 4.09 -15.48
N ALA A 9 -9.09 4.03 -16.14
CA ALA A 9 -10.33 3.42 -15.66
C ALA A 9 -10.09 2.04 -14.99
N PRO A 10 -10.91 1.64 -14.01
CA PRO A 10 -10.77 0.35 -13.33
C PRO A 10 -10.93 -0.77 -14.36
N ARG A 11 -9.82 -1.42 -14.75
CA ARG A 11 -9.83 -2.54 -15.68
C ARG A 11 -10.50 -3.72 -14.98
N ALA A 12 -11.63 -4.14 -15.54
CA ALA A 12 -12.44 -5.28 -15.13
C ALA A 12 -11.63 -6.46 -14.57
N ASN A 13 -11.99 -6.88 -13.36
CA ASN A 13 -11.72 -8.13 -12.65
C ASN A 13 -10.88 -9.19 -13.42
N ARG A 14 -9.61 -8.92 -13.72
CA ARG A 14 -8.72 -9.88 -14.41
C ARG A 14 -8.31 -10.96 -13.42
N SER A 15 -8.37 -12.23 -13.82
CA SER A 15 -7.94 -13.33 -12.98
C SER A 15 -6.43 -13.26 -12.71
N ILE A 16 -6.00 -13.76 -11.55
CA ILE A 16 -4.60 -13.74 -11.14
C ILE A 16 -3.68 -14.42 -12.17
N GLY A 17 -4.15 -15.51 -12.79
CA GLY A 17 -3.42 -16.22 -13.85
C GLY A 17 -3.22 -15.37 -15.10
N ALA A 18 -4.24 -14.62 -15.53
CA ALA A 18 -4.12 -13.73 -16.68
C ALA A 18 -3.09 -12.61 -16.43
N ILE A 19 -3.05 -12.08 -15.21
CA ILE A 19 -2.08 -11.03 -14.83
C ILE A 19 -0.65 -11.57 -14.85
N LEU A 20 -0.44 -12.79 -14.36
CA LEU A 20 0.87 -13.45 -14.34
C LEU A 20 1.38 -13.73 -15.75
N MET A 21 0.50 -14.21 -16.64
CA MET A 21 0.81 -14.40 -18.06
C MET A 21 1.13 -13.09 -18.78
N ASP A 22 0.31 -12.05 -18.58
CA ASP A 22 0.54 -10.71 -19.17
C ASP A 22 1.88 -10.10 -18.73
N SER A 23 2.37 -10.44 -17.54
CA SER A 23 3.67 -9.99 -17.02
C SER A 23 4.86 -10.85 -17.46
N GLY A 24 4.63 -11.97 -18.16
CA GLY A 24 5.67 -12.92 -18.56
C GLY A 24 6.23 -13.76 -17.41
N VAL A 25 5.62 -13.72 -16.23
CA VAL A 25 6.05 -14.50 -15.04
C VAL A 25 5.55 -15.95 -15.15
N LEU A 26 4.44 -16.17 -15.83
CA LEU A 26 3.83 -17.49 -15.99
C LEU A 26 3.60 -17.80 -17.47
N SER A 27 4.04 -18.97 -17.93
CA SER A 27 3.77 -19.44 -19.29
C SER A 27 2.32 -19.96 -19.42
N PRO A 28 1.73 -19.96 -20.63
CA PRO A 28 0.41 -20.56 -20.85
C PRO A 28 0.36 -22.05 -20.48
N GLU A 29 1.44 -22.78 -20.76
CA GLU A 29 1.59 -24.22 -20.45
C GLU A 29 1.61 -24.47 -18.95
N ASP A 30 2.36 -23.66 -18.20
CA ASP A 30 2.40 -23.75 -16.73
C ASP A 30 1.09 -23.31 -16.09
N ALA A 31 0.40 -22.32 -16.66
CA ALA A 31 -0.93 -21.92 -16.21
C ALA A 31 -1.94 -23.08 -16.34
N GLU A 32 -1.89 -23.83 -17.44
CA GLU A 32 -2.74 -25.00 -17.64
C GLU A 32 -2.43 -26.12 -16.63
N ARG A 33 -1.15 -26.38 -16.36
CA ARG A 33 -0.73 -27.34 -15.32
C ARG A 33 -1.25 -26.95 -13.94
N ILE A 34 -1.20 -25.65 -13.60
CA ILE A 34 -1.74 -25.14 -12.33
C ILE A 34 -3.26 -25.36 -12.27
N LEU A 35 -4.00 -25.08 -13.34
CA LEU A 35 -5.46 -25.27 -13.39
C LEU A 35 -5.87 -26.74 -13.26
N LEU A 36 -5.12 -27.66 -13.87
CA LEU A 36 -5.35 -29.09 -13.73
C LEU A 36 -5.13 -29.54 -12.28
N PHE A 37 -3.99 -29.18 -11.69
CA PHE A 37 -3.67 -29.52 -10.30
C PHE A 37 -4.66 -28.90 -9.31
N GLN A 38 -5.11 -27.66 -9.59
CA GLN A 38 -6.14 -26.96 -8.83
C GLN A 38 -7.44 -27.76 -8.78
N LYS A 39 -7.92 -28.26 -9.93
CA LYS A 39 -9.15 -29.06 -10.02
C LYS A 39 -9.03 -30.41 -9.33
N GLU A 40 -7.90 -31.09 -9.52
CA GLU A 40 -7.64 -32.41 -8.94
C GLU A 40 -7.59 -32.38 -7.40
N HIS A 41 -6.98 -31.34 -6.84
CA HIS A 41 -6.73 -31.25 -5.39
C HIS A 41 -7.67 -30.27 -4.66
N GLY A 42 -8.60 -29.62 -5.37
CA GLY A 42 -9.54 -28.66 -4.80
C GLY A 42 -8.88 -27.41 -4.21
N LEU A 43 -7.71 -27.01 -4.71
CA LEU A 43 -6.93 -25.89 -4.17
C LEU A 43 -7.32 -24.55 -4.78
N ARG A 44 -6.80 -23.45 -4.22
CA ARG A 44 -6.82 -22.13 -4.88
C ARG A 44 -5.69 -22.05 -5.91
N PHE A 45 -5.87 -21.32 -7.00
CA PHE A 45 -4.87 -21.19 -8.08
C PHE A 45 -3.45 -20.86 -7.56
N GLY A 46 -3.33 -19.86 -6.68
CA GLY A 46 -2.02 -19.48 -6.12
C GLY A 46 -1.39 -20.56 -5.25
N GLU A 47 -2.21 -21.32 -4.51
CA GLU A 47 -1.73 -22.43 -3.68
C GLU A 47 -1.26 -23.60 -4.55
N ALA A 48 -2.01 -23.95 -5.59
CA ALA A 48 -1.61 -24.94 -6.58
C ALA A 48 -0.27 -24.56 -7.25
N ALA A 49 -0.10 -23.28 -7.61
CA ALA A 49 1.11 -22.79 -8.26
C ALA A 49 2.36 -22.87 -7.36
N ILE A 50 2.21 -22.55 -6.07
CA ILE A 50 3.31 -22.66 -5.09
C ILE A 50 3.66 -24.12 -4.85
N ARG A 51 2.68 -25.02 -4.70
CA ARG A 51 2.94 -26.46 -4.50
C ARG A 51 3.63 -27.11 -5.70
N LEU A 52 3.31 -26.67 -6.91
CA LEU A 52 3.99 -27.12 -8.13
C LEU A 52 5.41 -26.53 -8.28
N GLY A 53 5.81 -25.59 -7.42
CA GLY A 53 7.09 -24.90 -7.52
C GLY A 53 7.20 -23.93 -8.70
N LEU A 54 6.07 -23.61 -9.34
CA LEU A 54 6.02 -22.77 -10.55
C LEU A 54 5.98 -21.28 -10.24
N LEU A 55 5.48 -20.91 -9.06
CA LEU A 55 5.41 -19.52 -8.60
C LEU A 55 5.81 -19.42 -7.14
N SER A 56 6.48 -18.32 -6.78
CA SER A 56 6.74 -17.96 -5.40
C SER A 56 5.54 -17.22 -4.79
N GLU A 57 5.51 -17.12 -3.46
CA GLU A 57 4.54 -16.28 -2.77
C GLU A 57 4.63 -14.80 -3.22
N ALA A 58 5.83 -14.32 -3.54
CA ALA A 58 6.04 -12.97 -4.06
C ALA A 58 5.39 -12.74 -5.43
N ASP A 59 5.37 -13.76 -6.30
CA ASP A 59 4.73 -13.67 -7.62
C ASP A 59 3.21 -13.60 -7.50
N ILE A 60 2.63 -14.41 -6.60
CA ILE A 60 1.19 -14.36 -6.29
C ILE A 60 0.81 -12.98 -5.74
N GLN A 61 1.60 -12.46 -4.80
CA GLN A 61 1.39 -11.12 -4.25
C GLN A 61 1.48 -10.04 -5.33
N PHE A 62 2.45 -10.12 -6.24
CA PHE A 62 2.56 -9.21 -7.38
C PHE A 62 1.29 -9.24 -8.25
N ALA A 63 0.76 -10.42 -8.57
CA ALA A 63 -0.44 -10.53 -9.39
C ALA A 63 -1.70 -9.99 -8.69
N LEU A 64 -1.86 -10.29 -7.39
CA LEU A 64 -2.94 -9.73 -6.57
C LEU A 64 -2.90 -8.20 -6.53
N SER A 65 -1.70 -7.61 -6.49
CA SER A 65 -1.56 -6.15 -6.40
C SER A 65 -2.08 -5.44 -7.64
N ARG A 66 -1.86 -6.03 -8.82
CA ARG A 66 -2.41 -5.52 -10.09
C ARG A 66 -3.89 -5.80 -10.20
N GLN A 67 -4.37 -6.93 -9.68
CA GLN A 67 -5.79 -7.30 -9.69
C GLN A 67 -6.63 -6.30 -8.87
N PHE A 68 -6.15 -5.93 -7.69
CA PHE A 68 -6.85 -5.05 -6.74
C PHE A 68 -6.44 -3.58 -6.85
N SER A 69 -5.62 -3.21 -7.83
CA SER A 69 -5.16 -1.82 -8.06
C SER A 69 -4.52 -1.16 -6.82
N TYR A 70 -3.78 -1.93 -6.02
CA TYR A 70 -3.02 -1.34 -4.92
C TYR A 70 -1.80 -0.61 -5.50
N ALA A 71 -1.64 0.68 -5.19
CA ALA A 71 -0.41 1.41 -5.47
C ALA A 71 0.67 0.97 -4.47
N TYR A 72 1.59 0.09 -4.89
CA TYR A 72 2.76 -0.32 -4.12
C TYR A 72 4.02 0.26 -4.74
N LEU A 73 4.97 0.64 -3.90
CA LEU A 73 6.29 1.05 -4.36
C LEU A 73 7.14 -0.19 -4.52
N ARG A 74 7.67 -0.42 -5.72
CA ARG A 74 8.77 -1.37 -5.92
C ARG A 74 10.08 -0.70 -5.53
N THR A 75 10.92 -1.43 -4.82
CA THR A 75 12.35 -1.11 -4.73
C THR A 75 12.94 -1.22 -6.14
N MET A 76 13.30 -0.10 -6.75
CA MET A 76 13.89 -0.04 -8.08
C MET A 76 15.42 0.01 -7.93
N GLY A 77 16.09 -1.14 -8.00
CA GLY A 77 17.53 -1.24 -7.74
C GLY A 77 17.90 -0.93 -6.28
N ASP A 78 19.08 -0.36 -6.03
CA ASP A 78 19.56 -0.09 -4.66
C ASP A 78 18.95 1.16 -3.99
N LYS A 79 18.22 1.99 -4.74
CA LYS A 79 17.63 3.23 -4.21
C LYS A 79 16.17 3.01 -3.83
N LYS A 80 15.90 3.03 -2.52
CA LYS A 80 14.55 3.01 -1.97
C LYS A 80 13.95 4.41 -2.01
N PRO A 81 12.75 4.60 -2.61
CA PRO A 81 12.12 5.91 -2.67
C PRO A 81 11.59 6.40 -1.31
N LEU A 82 11.34 5.50 -0.35
CA LEU A 82 10.88 5.80 1.01
C LEU A 82 11.54 4.83 2.03
N SER A 83 11.30 5.05 3.32
CA SER A 83 11.75 4.15 4.40
C SER A 83 11.03 2.79 4.39
N ASP A 84 11.74 1.71 4.73
CA ASP A 84 11.18 0.36 4.91
C ASP A 84 10.13 0.28 6.02
N GLU A 85 10.11 1.26 6.92
CA GLU A 85 9.08 1.40 7.95
C GLU A 85 7.68 1.68 7.37
N LEU A 86 7.59 2.13 6.12
CA LEU A 86 6.32 2.24 5.41
C LEU A 86 5.88 0.89 4.86
N VAL A 87 5.61 -0.05 5.77
CA VAL A 87 5.19 -1.42 5.43
C VAL A 87 3.95 -1.44 4.55
N ALA A 88 3.04 -0.48 4.68
CA ALA A 88 1.86 -0.34 3.83
C ALA A 88 2.21 -0.04 2.36
N ALA A 89 3.35 0.61 2.11
CA ALA A 89 3.81 0.96 0.76
C ALA A 89 4.57 -0.18 0.09
N TYR A 90 5.29 -1.00 0.86
CA TYR A 90 6.19 -2.04 0.33
C TYR A 90 5.66 -3.47 0.49
N GLN A 91 4.91 -3.76 1.55
CA GLN A 91 4.45 -5.09 1.94
C GLN A 91 2.92 -5.16 2.08
N PRO A 92 2.16 -4.79 1.04
CA PRO A 92 0.70 -4.60 1.14
C PRO A 92 -0.07 -5.87 1.51
N PHE A 93 0.50 -7.07 1.37
CA PHE A 93 -0.17 -8.34 1.73
C PHE A 93 0.24 -8.88 3.10
N SER A 94 1.11 -8.17 3.82
CA SER A 94 1.53 -8.61 5.13
C SER A 94 0.35 -8.52 6.13
N PRO A 95 0.28 -9.43 7.12
CA PRO A 95 -0.73 -9.36 8.18
C PRO A 95 -0.75 -8.01 8.92
N ARG A 96 0.42 -7.35 9.02
CA ARG A 96 0.56 -6.02 9.61
C ARG A 96 -0.22 -4.95 8.83
N VAL A 97 -0.21 -5.03 7.51
CA VAL A 97 -0.96 -4.09 6.66
C VAL A 97 -2.45 -4.38 6.68
N GLU A 98 -2.87 -5.64 6.82
CA GLU A 98 -4.28 -5.97 7.05
C GLU A 98 -4.82 -5.35 8.35
N GLN A 99 -4.03 -5.34 9.42
CA GLN A 99 -4.39 -4.63 10.66
C GLN A 99 -4.56 -3.12 10.42
N LEU A 100 -3.65 -2.50 9.66
CA LEU A 100 -3.75 -1.08 9.30
C LEU A 100 -5.00 -0.79 8.45
N ARG A 101 -5.35 -1.68 7.51
CA ARG A 101 -6.60 -1.58 6.72
C ARG A 101 -7.83 -1.73 7.62
N ALA A 102 -7.81 -2.62 8.60
CA ALA A 102 -8.89 -2.79 9.56
C ALA A 102 -9.10 -1.51 10.38
N ILE A 103 -8.01 -0.90 10.89
CA ILE A 103 -8.07 0.40 11.59
C ILE A 103 -8.66 1.48 10.68
N ARG A 104 -8.15 1.62 9.46
CA ARG A 104 -8.66 2.56 8.45
C ARG A 104 -10.17 2.38 8.23
N SER A 105 -10.64 1.15 8.04
CA SER A 105 -12.06 0.86 7.83
C SER A 105 -12.92 1.24 9.05
N GLN A 106 -12.44 0.99 10.28
CA GLN A 106 -13.15 1.42 11.49
C GLN A 106 -13.20 2.94 11.61
N LEU A 107 -12.10 3.63 11.29
CA LEU A 107 -12.06 5.10 11.28
C LEU A 107 -13.01 5.69 10.23
N MET A 108 -13.07 5.09 9.03
CA MET A 108 -14.01 5.52 7.99
C MET A 108 -15.46 5.33 8.40
N LEU A 109 -15.78 4.23 9.08
CA LEU A 109 -17.15 3.94 9.48
C LEU A 109 -17.62 4.81 10.66
N ARG A 110 -16.72 5.16 11.59
CA ARG A 110 -17.09 5.75 12.89
C ARG A 110 -16.70 7.22 13.06
N TRP A 111 -15.64 7.67 12.41
CA TRP A 111 -15.05 8.98 12.65
C TRP A 111 -15.28 9.95 11.48
N PHE A 112 -15.01 9.47 10.27
CA PHE A 112 -15.05 10.30 9.08
C PHE A 112 -16.46 10.32 8.49
N ASP A 113 -17.16 11.43 8.69
CA ASP A 113 -18.45 11.70 8.06
C ASP A 113 -18.32 12.89 7.11
N LYS A 114 -18.56 12.63 5.81
CA LYS A 114 -18.51 13.67 4.76
C LYS A 114 -19.68 14.66 4.89
N ALA A 115 -20.83 14.25 5.41
CA ALA A 115 -21.98 15.13 5.65
C ALA A 115 -21.69 16.12 6.78
N GLU A 116 -21.00 15.67 7.83
CA GLU A 116 -20.62 16.52 8.98
C GLU A 116 -19.25 17.19 8.82
N GLN A 117 -18.59 17.07 7.65
CA GLN A 117 -17.26 17.60 7.38
C GLN A 117 -16.17 17.17 8.38
N ARG A 118 -16.37 16.04 9.08
CA ARG A 118 -15.37 15.47 9.98
C ARG A 118 -14.34 14.74 9.14
N GLN A 119 -13.25 15.43 8.80
CA GLN A 119 -12.18 14.91 7.92
C GLN A 119 -10.78 14.97 8.55
N VAL A 120 -10.67 15.47 9.79
CA VAL A 120 -9.39 15.66 10.49
C VAL A 120 -9.32 14.72 11.69
N MET A 121 -8.15 14.12 11.87
CA MET A 121 -7.82 13.25 13.00
C MET A 121 -6.37 13.49 13.41
N THR A 122 -6.10 13.47 14.72
CA THR A 122 -4.75 13.59 15.27
C THR A 122 -4.34 12.26 15.89
N VAL A 123 -3.10 11.83 15.61
CA VAL A 123 -2.48 10.67 16.27
C VAL A 123 -1.55 11.19 17.36
N VAL A 124 -1.87 10.90 18.63
CA VAL A 124 -1.09 11.31 19.81
C VAL A 124 -0.70 10.08 20.64
N GLY A 125 0.16 10.29 21.62
CA GLY A 125 0.65 9.25 22.50
C GLY A 125 1.37 9.89 23.68
N THR A 126 1.71 9.09 24.67
CA THR A 126 2.19 9.54 25.97
C THR A 126 3.71 9.59 26.02
N GLU A 127 4.39 8.59 25.45
CA GLU A 127 5.84 8.40 25.57
C GLU A 127 6.57 8.46 24.21
N PRO A 128 7.80 9.01 24.17
CA PRO A 128 8.64 8.92 22.98
C PRO A 128 8.85 7.45 22.54
N GLY A 129 8.81 7.20 21.24
CA GLY A 129 9.11 5.86 20.70
C GLY A 129 7.92 4.88 20.64
N GLU A 130 6.72 5.28 21.07
CA GLU A 130 5.49 4.45 20.99
C GLU A 130 5.00 4.12 19.56
N GLY A 131 5.68 4.61 18.52
CA GLY A 131 5.34 4.30 17.13
C GLY A 131 4.22 5.16 16.52
N ARG A 132 3.85 6.29 17.15
CA ARG A 132 2.82 7.22 16.62
C ARG A 132 3.13 7.69 15.20
N SER A 133 4.38 8.11 14.93
CA SER A 133 4.77 8.59 13.60
C SER A 133 4.69 7.47 12.57
N TYR A 134 5.08 6.25 12.94
CA TYR A 134 4.95 5.04 12.11
C TYR A 134 3.48 4.75 11.79
N LEU A 135 2.61 4.78 12.80
CA LEU A 135 1.18 4.53 12.64
C LEU A 135 0.53 5.59 11.75
N ALA A 136 0.79 6.88 12.01
CA ALA A 136 0.25 7.98 11.23
C ALA A 136 0.69 7.90 9.75
N ALA A 137 1.96 7.58 9.50
CA ALA A 137 2.49 7.43 8.15
C ALA A 137 1.84 6.26 7.39
N ASN A 138 1.79 5.08 8.02
CA ASN A 138 1.20 3.91 7.39
C ASN A 138 -0.33 4.02 7.24
N LEU A 139 -1.03 4.68 8.17
CA LEU A 139 -2.43 5.04 8.00
C LEU A 139 -2.62 5.95 6.78
N ALA A 140 -1.79 6.98 6.63
CA ALA A 140 -1.87 7.87 5.48
C ALA A 140 -1.71 7.12 4.16
N VAL A 141 -0.79 6.14 4.09
CA VAL A 141 -0.61 5.27 2.93
C VAL A 141 -1.84 4.40 2.67
N VAL A 142 -2.42 3.74 3.68
CA VAL A 142 -3.60 2.91 3.43
C VAL A 142 -4.86 3.72 3.10
N PHE A 143 -4.96 4.96 3.57
CA PHE A 143 -6.00 5.91 3.14
C PHE A 143 -5.79 6.34 1.68
N SER A 144 -4.56 6.71 1.29
CA SER A 144 -4.29 7.09 -0.10
C SER A 144 -4.47 5.93 -1.09
N GLN A 145 -4.14 4.70 -0.69
CA GLN A 145 -4.40 3.49 -1.48
C GLN A 145 -5.90 3.22 -1.70
N LEU A 146 -6.79 3.76 -0.86
CA LEU A 146 -8.24 3.70 -1.08
C LEU A 146 -8.71 4.73 -2.11
N GLY A 147 -7.83 5.62 -2.59
CA GLY A 147 -8.14 6.72 -3.49
C GLY A 147 -8.56 8.01 -2.77
N GLU A 148 -8.50 8.05 -1.43
CA GLU A 148 -8.80 9.26 -0.67
C GLU A 148 -7.68 10.30 -0.80
N ARG A 149 -8.05 11.58 -0.86
CA ARG A 149 -7.10 12.70 -0.89
C ARG A 149 -6.54 12.92 0.51
N THR A 150 -5.46 12.22 0.81
CA THR A 150 -4.87 12.19 2.16
C THR A 150 -3.74 13.20 2.32
N LEU A 151 -3.82 14.05 3.35
CA LEU A 151 -2.73 14.92 3.80
C LEU A 151 -2.24 14.45 5.17
N LEU A 152 -0.95 14.14 5.27
CA LEU A 152 -0.28 13.88 6.54
C LEU A 152 0.51 15.10 6.96
N ILE A 153 0.25 15.59 8.17
CA ILE A 153 0.92 16.76 8.74
C ILE A 153 1.78 16.30 9.92
N ASP A 154 3.09 16.57 9.88
CA ASP A 154 3.96 16.38 11.03
C ASP A 154 3.84 17.59 11.98
N ALA A 155 3.00 17.43 13.01
CA ALA A 155 2.80 18.44 14.03
C ALA A 155 3.77 18.31 15.22
N ASP A 156 4.65 17.30 15.24
CA ASP A 156 5.72 17.20 16.24
C ASP A 156 6.92 18.05 15.82
N MET A 157 6.92 19.32 16.22
CA MET A 157 8.03 20.24 15.93
C MET A 157 9.25 20.03 16.84
N ARG A 158 9.18 19.15 17.86
CA ARG A 158 10.30 18.87 18.77
C ARG A 158 11.15 17.72 18.25
N ARG A 159 10.52 16.66 17.74
CA ARG A 159 11.17 15.47 17.17
C ARG A 159 10.45 15.01 15.89
N PRO A 160 10.43 15.84 14.83
CA PRO A 160 9.73 15.51 13.59
C PRO A 160 10.36 14.29 12.93
N ARG A 161 9.52 13.41 12.36
CA ARG A 161 9.98 12.13 11.78
C ARG A 161 9.35 11.80 10.44
N GLN A 162 8.27 12.49 10.04
CA GLN A 162 7.60 12.16 8.78
C GLN A 162 8.51 12.41 7.57
N HIS A 163 9.31 13.47 7.59
CA HIS A 163 10.27 13.73 6.52
C HIS A 163 11.31 12.60 6.37
N GLU A 164 11.72 11.94 7.46
CA GLU A 164 12.64 10.79 7.41
C GLU A 164 11.95 9.56 6.81
N LEU A 165 10.71 9.27 7.23
CA LEU A 165 9.94 8.13 6.72
C LEU A 165 9.65 8.25 5.22
N PHE A 166 9.38 9.48 4.75
CA PHE A 166 9.09 9.76 3.35
C PHE A 166 10.31 10.23 2.55
N LEU A 167 11.52 10.18 3.12
CA LEU A 167 12.78 10.62 2.51
C LEU A 167 12.72 12.02 1.85
N LEU A 168 12.07 12.96 2.55
CA LEU A 168 11.90 14.35 2.14
C LEU A 168 12.92 15.27 2.80
N GLN A 169 13.29 16.36 2.11
CA GLN A 169 14.02 17.45 2.75
C GLN A 169 13.11 18.20 3.73
N ASN A 170 13.63 18.54 4.91
CA ASN A 170 12.88 19.27 5.95
C ASN A 170 13.33 20.73 6.08
N LYS A 171 13.54 21.42 4.94
CA LYS A 171 13.99 22.83 4.92
C LYS A 171 12.82 23.80 5.05
N VAL A 172 11.65 23.41 4.53
CA VAL A 172 10.40 24.18 4.57
C VAL A 172 9.31 23.21 4.99
N GLY A 173 8.52 23.59 5.99
CA GLY A 173 7.49 22.72 6.55
C GLY A 173 6.44 23.50 7.35
N LEU A 174 5.75 22.79 8.24
CA LEU A 174 4.65 23.36 9.03
C LEU A 174 5.07 24.61 9.81
N SER A 175 6.24 24.58 10.46
CA SER A 175 6.75 25.72 11.23
C SER A 175 6.98 26.97 10.37
N THR A 176 7.49 26.80 9.15
CA THR A 176 7.71 27.87 8.17
C THR A 176 6.38 28.52 7.81
N VAL A 177 5.40 27.70 7.41
CA VAL A 177 4.03 28.13 7.05
C VAL A 177 3.34 28.86 8.19
N LEU A 178 3.41 28.33 9.41
CA LEU A 178 2.80 28.97 10.59
C LEU A 178 3.47 30.30 10.95
N SER A 179 4.75 30.48 10.61
CA SER A 179 5.47 31.73 10.82
C SER A 179 5.33 32.74 9.68
N GLY A 180 4.55 32.42 8.62
CA GLY A 180 4.37 33.28 7.45
C GLY A 180 5.62 33.44 6.59
N ARG A 181 6.52 32.45 6.63
CA ARG A 181 7.76 32.41 5.84
C ARG A 181 7.67 31.39 4.70
#